data_AF-A0A7W4GIH4-F1
#
_entry.id   AF-A0A7W4GIH4-F1
#
_cell.length_a   1.000
_cell.length_b   1.000
_cell.length_c   1.000
_cell.angle_alpha   90.00
_cell.angle_beta   90.00
_cell.angle_gamma   90.00
#
_symmetry.space_group_name_H-M   'P 1'
#
loop_
_entity.id
_entity.type
_entity.pdbx_description
1 polymer ?
#
loop_
_entity_poly.entity_id
_entity_poly.type
_entity_poly.pdbx_seq_one_letter_code
_entity_poly.pdbx_strand_id
1 'polypeptide(L)'
;IQNINSQIPEDISWCMYPSANNKAFTNVDLSDINRPLFVAPNVDTDQLFSLKATATFDGQTISDDVNLLVTKEKSAPSDAYFNYPVARMHAYKPNSPYANNLAYCVYSNQLVDQCNILNELPFISQDTNPDPIDTIMDRVLVSNDWMGANFEAYLRAQTHNDFVELLQSVTALVISYDIRPAFYAGFIGAIYLDPEYLWLTTAQRDTINETPDYRSNFGEDLNYLSPYRYVKNNDYAGPYIEKGNRTNRTMENMSSNLSRLMYHELAHANDYYPQSIHTNIQGPTLKDEFNRRFESEAMTSNQLNIRYPLTSTEMYALANVQYSGENANSTQKAYTPSDVALFFSTDLANDDYAYSSTREDVAMLFEEVMMSHRYGVLRDTAITDKPEVESSSTIVVEWGQRGRVGQPELYDRASYVLSQMLPEIGVKQVMDSLPAPVALVKGQTWAQNLVLTTDPSKSPQKVTSQTEQNAVDTRPLQFSGSDHLKQ
;
A
#
# COMPACT_ATOMS: atom_id res chain seq x y z
N ILE A 1 4.34 4.86 22.66
CA ILE A 1 4.81 5.12 24.04
C ILE A 1 6.16 4.46 24.25
N GLN A 2 7.14 5.18 24.79
CA GLN A 2 8.47 4.62 25.00
C GLN A 2 8.47 3.69 26.21
N ASN A 3 9.04 2.50 26.04
CA ASN A 3 9.51 1.70 27.15
C ASN A 3 10.90 2.23 27.55
N ILE A 4 10.99 2.90 28.70
CA ILE A 4 12.28 3.35 29.26
C ILE A 4 12.52 2.46 30.48
N ASN A 5 13.63 1.71 30.49
CA ASN A 5 14.01 0.81 31.59
C ASN A 5 12.93 -0.22 31.99
N SER A 6 12.22 -0.80 31.02
CA SER A 6 11.11 -1.75 31.26
C SER A 6 9.86 -1.14 31.91
N GLN A 7 9.76 0.19 31.99
CA GLN A 7 8.58 0.91 32.47
C GLN A 7 7.86 1.61 31.31
N ILE A 8 6.52 1.63 31.40
CA ILE A 8 5.62 2.24 30.44
C ILE A 8 4.83 3.33 31.19
N PRO A 9 4.66 4.54 30.63
CA PRO A 9 3.70 5.51 31.12
C PRO A 9 2.31 4.92 31.36
N GLU A 10 1.81 5.08 32.58
CA GLU A 10 0.48 4.67 33.04
C GLU A 10 -0.40 5.90 33.27
N ASP A 11 -1.71 5.69 33.50
CA ASP A 11 -2.67 6.77 33.82
C ASP A 11 -2.64 7.97 32.88
N ILE A 12 -2.47 7.71 31.58
CA ILE A 12 -2.36 8.77 30.57
C ILE A 12 -3.68 9.52 30.49
N SER A 13 -3.59 10.84 30.50
CA SER A 13 -4.72 11.74 30.33
C SER A 13 -4.36 12.89 29.40
N TRP A 14 -5.34 13.35 28.64
CA TRP A 14 -5.20 14.46 27.71
C TRP A 14 -6.09 15.61 28.14
N CYS A 15 -5.50 16.79 28.30
CA CYS A 15 -6.21 18.04 28.53
C CYS A 15 -6.05 18.92 27.30
N MET A 16 -7.16 19.37 26.72
CA MET A 16 -7.15 20.23 25.54
C MET A 16 -7.53 21.65 25.95
N TYR A 17 -6.69 22.61 25.57
CA TYR A 17 -6.97 24.01 25.81
C TYR A 17 -7.64 24.63 24.58
N PRO A 18 -8.70 25.43 24.75
CA PRO A 18 -9.22 26.21 23.64
C PRO A 18 -8.16 27.22 23.17
N SER A 19 -8.21 27.59 21.90
CA SER A 19 -7.40 28.67 21.34
C SER A 19 -7.73 30.02 22.00
N ALA A 20 -6.91 31.03 21.73
CA ALA A 20 -7.16 32.40 22.18
C ALA A 20 -8.54 32.98 21.77
N ASN A 21 -9.17 32.43 20.73
CA ASN A 21 -10.50 32.82 20.25
C ASN A 21 -11.60 31.83 20.69
N ASN A 22 -11.34 31.04 21.74
CA ASN A 22 -12.27 30.07 22.30
C ASN A 22 -12.73 28.99 21.30
N LYS A 23 -11.90 28.65 20.30
CA LYS A 23 -12.10 27.49 19.42
C LYS A 23 -11.46 26.28 20.10
N ALA A 24 -12.08 25.11 20.01
CA ALA A 24 -11.54 23.87 20.55
C ALA A 24 -11.59 22.76 19.49
N PHE A 25 -10.82 21.69 19.69
CA PHE A 25 -11.01 20.46 18.94
C PHE A 25 -12.41 19.91 19.24
N THR A 26 -13.22 19.69 18.20
CA THR A 26 -14.62 19.27 18.37
C THR A 26 -14.77 17.76 18.38
N ASN A 27 -13.86 17.03 17.71
CA ASN A 27 -13.85 15.58 17.61
C ASN A 27 -12.46 15.08 17.97
N VAL A 28 -12.31 14.58 19.19
CA VAL A 28 -11.08 13.91 19.64
C VAL A 28 -11.41 12.48 20.00
N ASP A 29 -10.78 11.56 19.27
CA ASP A 29 -10.85 10.13 19.53
C ASP A 29 -9.73 9.76 20.51
N LEU A 30 -10.15 9.28 21.68
CA LEU A 30 -9.31 8.80 22.77
C LEU A 30 -9.53 7.29 23.03
N SER A 31 -10.11 6.56 22.07
CA SER A 31 -10.27 5.10 22.16
C SER A 31 -8.92 4.40 22.37
N ASP A 32 -7.86 4.94 21.80
CA ASP A 32 -6.47 4.64 22.14
C ASP A 32 -5.84 5.85 22.83
N ILE A 33 -5.77 5.84 24.16
CA ILE A 33 -5.25 6.98 24.95
C ILE A 33 -3.75 7.26 24.68
N ASN A 34 -3.05 6.30 24.09
CA ASN A 34 -1.65 6.40 23.73
C ASN A 34 -1.45 7.13 22.40
N ARG A 35 -2.53 7.26 21.62
CA ARG A 35 -2.58 7.85 20.28
C ARG A 35 -3.89 8.63 20.12
N PRO A 36 -4.00 9.83 20.71
CA PRO A 36 -5.16 10.68 20.47
C PRO A 36 -5.23 11.07 19.00
N LEU A 37 -6.40 10.94 18.39
CA LEU A 37 -6.66 11.43 17.04
C LEU A 37 -7.59 12.63 17.12
N PHE A 38 -7.28 13.69 16.40
CA PHE A 38 -8.04 14.92 16.41
C PHE A 38 -8.09 15.55 15.02
N VAL A 39 -9.21 16.21 14.73
CA VAL A 39 -9.39 16.98 13.50
C VAL A 39 -9.21 18.46 13.81
N ALA A 40 -8.29 19.12 13.11
CA ALA A 40 -8.09 20.56 13.25
C ALA A 40 -9.40 21.32 12.97
N PRO A 41 -9.83 22.24 13.84
CA PRO A 41 -11.05 23.00 13.62
C PRO A 41 -10.85 24.06 12.53
N ASN A 42 -11.94 24.48 11.89
CA ASN A 42 -11.92 25.64 11.01
C ASN A 42 -11.66 26.92 11.81
N VAL A 43 -10.68 27.71 11.38
CA VAL A 43 -10.28 28.97 12.01
C VAL A 43 -10.35 30.15 11.04
N ASP A 44 -10.81 31.30 11.54
CA ASP A 44 -10.94 32.54 10.75
C ASP A 44 -9.62 33.34 10.64
N THR A 45 -8.62 32.95 11.44
CA THR A 45 -7.23 33.43 11.46
C THR A 45 -6.36 32.31 12.00
N ASP A 46 -5.06 32.34 11.70
CA ASP A 46 -4.08 31.42 12.30
C ASP A 46 -4.16 31.48 13.83
N GLN A 47 -4.19 30.31 14.48
CA GLN A 47 -4.38 30.18 15.91
C GLN A 47 -3.53 29.04 16.47
N LEU A 48 -2.94 29.29 17.64
CA LEU A 48 -2.25 28.27 18.42
C LEU A 48 -3.27 27.50 19.27
N PHE A 49 -3.19 26.19 19.20
CA PHE A 49 -3.87 25.25 20.08
C PHE A 49 -2.84 24.52 20.92
N SER A 50 -3.18 24.25 22.19
CA SER A 50 -2.29 23.52 23.09
C SER A 50 -3.02 22.31 23.64
N LEU A 51 -2.33 21.17 23.67
CA LEU A 51 -2.77 19.94 24.32
C LEU A 51 -1.73 19.56 25.36
N LYS A 52 -2.18 19.12 26.53
CA LYS A 52 -1.31 18.62 27.59
C LYS A 52 -1.54 17.13 27.78
N ALA A 53 -0.49 16.35 27.58
CA ALA A 53 -0.44 14.97 28.02
C ALA A 53 0.06 14.93 29.46
N THR A 54 -0.60 14.16 30.33
CA THR A 54 -0.13 13.86 31.68
C THR A 54 -0.13 12.35 31.87
N ALA A 55 0.91 11.80 32.47
CA ALA A 55 1.04 10.37 32.73
C ALA A 55 1.77 10.12 34.05
N THR A 56 1.62 8.92 34.60
CA THR A 56 2.44 8.42 35.69
C THR A 56 3.61 7.62 35.08
N PHE A 57 4.84 7.98 35.42
CA PHE A 57 6.05 7.29 35.00
C PHE A 57 7.01 7.17 36.18
N ASP A 58 7.46 5.94 36.47
CA ASP A 58 8.28 5.62 37.66
C ASP A 58 7.70 6.15 38.99
N GLY A 59 6.37 6.05 39.15
CA GLY A 59 5.65 6.57 40.32
C GLY A 59 5.57 8.10 40.42
N GLN A 60 6.04 8.83 39.40
CA GLN A 60 5.96 10.29 39.32
C GLN A 60 4.97 10.73 38.25
N THR A 61 4.23 11.79 38.51
CA THR A 61 3.43 12.44 37.46
C THR A 61 4.34 13.28 36.56
N ILE A 62 4.38 12.93 35.28
CA ILE A 62 5.03 13.69 34.21
C ILE A 62 3.97 14.35 33.33
N SER A 63 4.33 15.46 32.70
CA SER A 63 3.45 16.09 31.71
C SER A 63 4.23 16.80 30.61
N ASP A 64 3.64 16.86 29.42
CA ASP A 64 4.19 17.58 28.27
C ASP A 64 3.08 18.35 27.54
N ASP A 65 3.45 19.50 26.95
CA ASP A 65 2.56 20.40 26.24
C ASP A 65 2.87 20.38 24.73
N VAL A 66 1.92 19.87 23.94
CA VAL A 66 1.95 19.87 22.48
C VAL A 66 1.27 21.13 21.97
N ASN A 67 2.00 21.92 21.19
CA ASN A 67 1.49 23.16 20.60
C ASN A 67 1.31 22.99 19.08
N LEU A 68 0.11 23.25 18.59
CA LEU A 68 -0.28 23.09 17.18
C LEU A 68 -0.71 24.43 16.61
N LEU A 69 -0.05 24.87 15.53
CA LEU A 69 -0.51 26.01 14.75
C LEU A 69 -1.56 25.54 13.75
N VAL A 70 -2.81 25.89 13.99
CA VAL A 70 -3.90 25.69 13.04
C VAL A 70 -4.03 26.95 12.20
N THR A 71 -3.79 26.83 10.90
CA THR A 71 -3.77 27.95 9.96
C THR A 71 -5.11 28.13 9.29
N LYS A 72 -5.43 29.38 8.93
CA LYS A 72 -6.56 29.66 8.05
C LYS A 72 -6.18 29.27 6.62
N GLU A 73 -6.78 28.20 6.14
CA GLU A 73 -6.65 27.77 4.76
C GLU A 73 -7.68 28.43 3.84
N LYS A 74 -7.32 28.56 2.57
CA LYS A 74 -8.29 28.93 1.53
C LYS A 74 -9.27 27.78 1.36
N SER A 75 -10.55 28.09 1.19
CA SER A 75 -11.53 27.08 0.84
C SER A 75 -11.15 26.40 -0.48
N ALA A 76 -11.22 25.07 -0.51
CA ALA A 76 -11.08 24.31 -1.74
C ALA A 76 -12.27 24.61 -2.67
N PRO A 77 -12.06 24.89 -3.96
CA PRO A 77 -13.13 24.85 -4.95
C PRO A 77 -13.87 23.51 -4.92
N SER A 78 -15.16 23.51 -5.24
CA SER A 78 -15.98 22.29 -5.19
C SER A 78 -15.56 21.22 -6.20
N ASP A 79 -14.91 21.66 -7.29
CA ASP A 79 -14.40 20.87 -8.40
C ASP A 79 -12.89 20.61 -8.31
N ALA A 80 -12.26 20.92 -7.17
CA ALA A 80 -10.86 20.59 -6.95
C ALA A 80 -10.66 19.06 -6.96
N TYR A 81 -9.58 18.60 -7.61
CA TYR A 81 -9.20 17.18 -7.61
C TYR A 81 -8.92 16.65 -6.19
N PHE A 82 -8.40 17.52 -5.33
CA PHE A 82 -8.22 17.26 -3.90
C PHE A 82 -9.15 18.19 -3.12
N ASN A 83 -10.36 17.73 -2.83
CA ASN A 83 -11.38 18.52 -2.11
C ASN A 83 -11.37 18.29 -0.59
N TYR A 84 -10.39 17.55 -0.09
CA TYR A 84 -10.12 17.28 1.32
C TYR A 84 -8.77 17.91 1.72
N PRO A 85 -8.55 18.33 2.98
CA PRO A 85 -7.29 18.93 3.39
C PRO A 85 -6.07 18.06 3.03
N VAL A 86 -5.07 18.65 2.38
CA VAL A 86 -3.79 17.98 2.08
C VAL A 86 -2.64 18.61 2.87
N ALA A 87 -1.59 17.85 3.11
CA ALA A 87 -0.37 18.32 3.74
C ALA A 87 0.27 19.50 3.00
N ARG A 88 1.03 20.30 3.75
CA ARG A 88 1.95 21.29 3.16
C ARG A 88 3.15 20.56 2.59
N MET A 89 3.48 20.87 1.34
CA MET A 89 4.52 20.17 0.58
C MET A 89 5.56 21.11 0.01
N HIS A 90 6.74 20.57 -0.29
CA HIS A 90 7.77 21.23 -1.07
C HIS A 90 8.50 20.25 -1.97
N ALA A 91 9.08 20.76 -3.07
CA ALA A 91 9.92 19.96 -3.95
C ALA A 91 11.17 19.51 -3.19
N TYR A 92 11.49 18.21 -3.25
CA TYR A 92 12.67 17.65 -2.59
C TYR A 92 13.96 18.28 -3.13
N LYS A 93 14.03 18.47 -4.46
CA LYS A 93 15.08 19.26 -5.11
C LYS A 93 14.57 20.69 -5.35
N PRO A 94 14.94 21.69 -4.53
CA PRO A 94 14.40 23.04 -4.63
C PRO A 94 14.84 23.78 -5.91
N ASN A 95 15.96 23.35 -6.53
CA ASN A 95 16.46 23.91 -7.78
C ASN A 95 15.99 23.12 -9.02
N SER A 96 15.10 22.14 -8.85
CA SER A 96 14.52 21.40 -9.98
C SER A 96 13.79 22.36 -10.92
N PRO A 97 13.84 22.14 -12.25
CA PRO A 97 13.04 22.90 -13.21
C PRO A 97 11.53 22.88 -12.90
N TYR A 98 11.06 21.85 -12.18
CA TYR A 98 9.66 21.62 -11.87
C TYR A 98 9.26 22.12 -10.48
N ALA A 99 10.21 22.56 -9.65
CA ALA A 99 9.98 22.87 -8.24
C ALA A 99 8.82 23.85 -7.99
N ASN A 100 8.68 24.86 -8.86
CA ASN A 100 7.63 25.88 -8.74
C ASN A 100 6.22 25.36 -9.04
N ASN A 101 6.11 24.32 -9.87
CA ASN A 101 4.82 23.81 -10.35
C ASN A 101 4.40 22.53 -9.63
N LEU A 102 5.36 21.71 -9.16
CA LEU A 102 5.10 20.39 -8.58
C LEU A 102 3.96 20.42 -7.56
N ALA A 103 4.06 21.23 -6.50
CA ALA A 103 3.07 21.25 -5.42
C ALA A 103 1.65 21.56 -5.92
N TYR A 104 1.51 22.58 -6.79
CA TYR A 104 0.21 22.93 -7.37
C TYR A 104 -0.34 21.81 -8.25
N CYS A 105 0.50 21.28 -9.14
CA CYS A 105 0.08 20.35 -10.18
C CYS A 105 -0.32 18.96 -9.69
N VAL A 106 0.18 18.53 -8.52
CA VAL A 106 0.02 17.13 -8.09
C VAL A 106 -0.57 16.96 -6.70
N TYR A 107 -0.50 17.95 -5.82
CA TYR A 107 -1.05 17.81 -4.46
C TYR A 107 -1.46 19.15 -3.87
N SER A 108 -2.56 19.70 -4.40
CA SER A 108 -3.10 20.99 -3.97
C SER A 108 -4.62 20.99 -3.92
N ASN A 109 -5.16 21.58 -2.85
CA ASN A 109 -6.60 21.86 -2.73
C ASN A 109 -7.12 22.95 -3.65
N GLN A 110 -6.26 23.53 -4.48
CA GLN A 110 -6.60 24.60 -5.44
C GLN A 110 -6.45 24.13 -6.89
N LEU A 111 -6.12 22.85 -7.10
CA LEU A 111 -6.01 22.24 -8.42
C LEU A 111 -7.42 21.90 -8.95
N VAL A 112 -7.93 22.73 -9.85
CA VAL A 112 -9.23 22.53 -10.53
C VAL A 112 -9.05 22.10 -11.98
N ASP A 113 -7.99 22.59 -12.64
CA ASP A 113 -7.58 22.19 -13.97
C ASP A 113 -6.22 21.50 -13.88
N GLN A 114 -6.04 20.41 -14.63
CA GLN A 114 -4.76 19.70 -14.67
C GLN A 114 -3.69 20.57 -15.31
N CYS A 115 -2.47 20.47 -14.79
CA CYS A 115 -1.33 21.09 -15.41
C CYS A 115 -1.04 20.50 -16.79
N ASN A 116 -0.39 21.30 -17.62
CA ASN A 116 -0.06 20.93 -18.97
C ASN A 116 1.11 19.93 -18.99
N ILE A 117 0.85 18.75 -19.57
CA ILE A 117 1.78 17.62 -19.65
C ILE A 117 2.93 17.86 -20.63
N LEU A 118 2.93 18.93 -21.41
CA LEU A 118 4.01 19.19 -22.38
C LEU A 118 5.01 20.23 -21.87
N ASN A 119 4.56 21.22 -21.11
CA ASN A 119 5.40 22.37 -20.74
C ASN A 119 5.44 22.67 -19.23
N GLU A 120 4.58 22.05 -18.41
CA GLU A 120 4.60 22.25 -16.96
C GLU A 120 5.10 21.02 -16.21
N LEU A 121 4.59 19.83 -16.56
CA LEU A 121 4.97 18.58 -15.88
C LEU A 121 4.87 17.36 -16.82
N PRO A 122 5.79 17.18 -17.78
CA PRO A 122 5.79 16.03 -18.70
C PRO A 122 6.11 14.71 -18.01
N PHE A 123 6.03 13.57 -18.71
CA PHE A 123 6.50 12.31 -18.14
C PHE A 123 8.02 12.37 -17.86
N ILE A 124 8.49 11.59 -16.88
CA ILE A 124 9.92 11.51 -16.54
C ILE A 124 10.76 11.12 -17.78
N SER A 125 10.24 10.24 -18.65
CA SER A 125 10.91 9.84 -19.90
C SER A 125 11.06 10.92 -20.96
N GLN A 126 10.34 12.03 -20.81
CA GLN A 126 10.41 13.15 -21.74
C GLN A 126 11.42 14.21 -21.29
N ASP A 127 12.06 14.00 -20.13
CA ASP A 127 13.20 14.79 -19.67
C ASP A 127 14.51 14.09 -20.04
N THR A 128 15.52 14.86 -20.39
CA THR A 128 16.81 14.37 -20.88
C THR A 128 17.93 14.84 -19.97
N ASN A 129 18.06 14.18 -18.82
CA ASN A 129 19.21 14.32 -17.92
C ASN A 129 20.09 13.06 -17.98
N PRO A 130 21.42 13.18 -17.79
CA PRO A 130 22.33 12.05 -17.92
C PRO A 130 22.21 11.01 -16.79
N ASP A 131 21.79 11.42 -15.59
CA ASP A 131 21.46 10.51 -14.49
C ASP A 131 19.92 10.35 -14.40
N PRO A 132 19.38 9.16 -14.69
CA PRO A 132 17.94 8.92 -14.66
C PRO A 132 17.36 8.98 -13.23
N ILE A 133 18.13 8.65 -12.20
CA ILE A 133 17.68 8.82 -10.80
C ILE A 133 17.57 10.30 -10.48
N ASP A 134 18.53 11.12 -10.92
CA ASP A 134 18.41 12.57 -10.69
C ASP A 134 17.19 13.17 -11.37
N THR A 135 16.84 12.66 -12.55
CA THR A 135 15.63 13.03 -13.31
C THR A 135 14.36 12.70 -12.53
N ILE A 136 14.30 11.50 -11.94
CA ILE A 136 13.21 11.08 -11.06
C ILE A 136 13.13 12.03 -9.84
N MET A 137 14.27 12.27 -9.19
CA MET A 137 14.31 13.07 -7.96
C MET A 137 13.97 14.56 -8.19
N ASP A 138 14.13 15.07 -9.42
CA ASP A 138 13.65 16.41 -9.81
C ASP A 138 12.11 16.51 -9.78
N ARG A 139 11.40 15.39 -9.72
CA ARG A 139 9.93 15.29 -9.69
C ARG A 139 9.34 14.85 -8.35
N VAL A 140 10.18 14.75 -7.32
CA VAL A 140 9.75 14.27 -6.00
C VAL A 140 9.26 15.44 -5.15
N LEU A 141 8.01 15.34 -4.70
CA LEU A 141 7.35 16.26 -3.79
C LEU A 141 7.20 15.60 -2.42
N VAL A 142 7.61 16.28 -1.35
CA VAL A 142 7.63 15.71 0.01
C VAL A 142 6.98 16.62 1.05
N SER A 143 6.42 16.02 2.10
CA SER A 143 6.06 16.75 3.31
C SER A 143 7.24 16.90 4.27
N ASN A 144 8.22 15.99 4.20
CA ASN A 144 9.42 15.97 5.04
C ASN A 144 10.65 15.55 4.22
N ASP A 145 11.78 16.23 4.38
CA ASP A 145 13.01 15.96 3.60
C ASP A 145 13.50 14.51 3.68
N TRP A 146 13.30 13.89 4.84
CA TRP A 146 13.75 12.51 5.06
C TRP A 146 13.07 11.52 4.11
N MET A 147 11.83 11.81 3.68
CA MET A 147 11.07 10.96 2.77
C MET A 147 11.77 10.87 1.40
N GLY A 148 12.15 12.03 0.85
CA GLY A 148 12.89 12.11 -0.41
C GLY A 148 14.30 11.54 -0.27
N ALA A 149 14.99 11.80 0.84
CA ALA A 149 16.34 11.28 1.07
C ALA A 149 16.37 9.74 1.17
N ASN A 150 15.42 9.14 1.92
CA ASN A 150 15.34 7.69 2.04
C ASN A 150 14.91 7.03 0.71
N PHE A 151 14.01 7.67 -0.04
CA PHE A 151 13.60 7.20 -1.37
C PHE A 151 14.75 7.25 -2.38
N GLU A 152 15.51 8.35 -2.42
CA GLU A 152 16.70 8.46 -3.28
C GLU A 152 17.75 7.41 -2.92
N ALA A 153 18.04 7.24 -1.62
CA ALA A 153 18.97 6.22 -1.15
C ALA A 153 18.51 4.81 -1.54
N TYR A 154 17.21 4.54 -1.48
CA TYR A 154 16.63 3.29 -1.93
C TYR A 154 16.82 3.07 -3.44
N LEU A 155 16.53 4.06 -4.29
CA LEU A 155 16.71 3.96 -5.74
C LEU A 155 18.18 3.73 -6.10
N ARG A 156 19.10 4.47 -5.47
CA ARG A 156 20.55 4.34 -5.71
C ARG A 156 21.13 3.01 -5.21
N ALA A 157 20.46 2.35 -4.27
CA ALA A 157 20.85 1.03 -3.78
C ALA A 157 20.36 -0.13 -4.66
N GLN A 158 19.50 0.13 -5.65
CA GLN A 158 18.99 -0.92 -6.53
C GLN A 158 20.09 -1.47 -7.44
N THR A 159 20.07 -2.79 -7.61
CA THR A 159 21.00 -3.51 -8.49
C THR A 159 20.44 -3.75 -9.89
N HIS A 160 19.15 -3.42 -10.08
CA HIS A 160 18.40 -3.58 -11.32
C HIS A 160 17.72 -2.25 -11.66
N ASN A 161 17.51 -2.00 -12.94
CA ASN A 161 16.93 -0.75 -13.41
C ASN A 161 15.40 -0.75 -13.44
N ASP A 162 14.73 -1.80 -12.95
CA ASP A 162 13.28 -1.97 -13.04
C ASP A 162 12.52 -0.71 -12.59
N PHE A 163 12.82 -0.16 -11.42
CA PHE A 163 12.12 1.02 -10.92
C PHE A 163 12.43 2.27 -11.73
N VAL A 164 13.67 2.40 -12.24
CA VAL A 164 14.02 3.51 -13.14
C VAL A 164 13.20 3.43 -14.42
N GLU A 165 13.05 2.23 -15.00
CA GLU A 165 12.26 1.99 -16.21
C GLU A 165 10.76 2.20 -15.95
N LEU A 166 10.22 1.64 -14.88
CA LEU A 166 8.81 1.75 -14.55
C LEU A 166 8.38 3.19 -14.21
N LEU A 167 9.26 3.96 -13.55
CA LEU A 167 9.00 5.37 -13.20
C LEU A 167 8.93 6.30 -14.41
N GLN A 168 9.38 5.85 -15.59
CA GLN A 168 9.29 6.63 -16.82
C GLN A 168 7.85 6.99 -17.22
N SER A 169 6.86 6.21 -16.74
CA SER A 169 5.41 6.37 -16.94
C SER A 169 4.73 7.24 -15.88
N VAL A 170 5.52 8.01 -15.15
CA VAL A 170 5.05 8.90 -14.08
C VAL A 170 5.49 10.34 -14.37
N THR A 171 4.65 11.30 -14.00
CA THR A 171 4.91 12.75 -14.12
C THR A 171 5.53 13.30 -12.84
N ALA A 172 5.12 12.78 -11.68
CA ALA A 172 5.68 13.12 -10.38
C ALA A 172 5.49 12.02 -9.35
N LEU A 173 6.27 12.13 -8.27
CA LEU A 173 6.16 11.26 -7.11
C LEU A 173 5.86 12.12 -5.89
N VAL A 174 4.85 11.75 -5.13
CA VAL A 174 4.42 12.44 -3.92
C VAL A 174 4.60 11.51 -2.73
N ILE A 175 5.33 11.97 -1.72
CA ILE A 175 5.53 11.22 -0.48
C ILE A 175 5.15 12.14 0.67
N SER A 176 4.05 11.82 1.36
CA SER A 176 3.47 12.72 2.36
C SER A 176 3.02 11.96 3.59
N TYR A 177 3.14 12.57 4.77
CA TYR A 177 2.73 11.97 6.03
C TYR A 177 1.24 11.61 6.10
N ASP A 178 0.40 12.24 5.28
CA ASP A 178 -1.06 12.04 5.22
C ASP A 178 -1.52 11.17 4.05
N ILE A 179 -0.59 10.63 3.23
CA ILE A 179 -0.91 9.64 2.19
C ILE A 179 -0.89 8.26 2.83
N ARG A 180 -2.06 7.64 2.92
CA ARG A 180 -2.25 6.24 3.28
C ARG A 180 -3.69 5.82 2.97
N PRO A 181 -3.91 4.79 2.15
CA PRO A 181 -2.91 3.97 1.44
C PRO A 181 -2.14 4.70 0.32
N ALA A 182 -1.15 4.03 -0.27
CA ALA A 182 -0.49 4.49 -1.50
C ALA A 182 -1.42 4.35 -2.71
N PHE A 183 -1.19 5.13 -3.77
CA PHE A 183 -1.99 5.07 -5.00
C PHE A 183 -1.30 5.75 -6.19
N TYR A 184 -1.89 5.57 -7.36
CA TYR A 184 -1.53 6.24 -8.62
C TYR A 184 -2.73 7.01 -9.17
N ALA A 185 -2.58 8.30 -9.47
CA ALA A 185 -3.66 9.10 -10.05
C ALA A 185 -3.52 9.16 -11.57
N GLY A 186 -4.23 8.31 -12.31
CA GLY A 186 -4.13 8.25 -13.77
C GLY A 186 -4.41 9.56 -14.50
N PHE A 187 -5.23 10.44 -13.94
CA PHE A 187 -5.55 11.74 -14.54
C PHE A 187 -4.46 12.82 -14.31
N ILE A 188 -3.56 12.65 -13.34
CA ILE A 188 -2.37 13.51 -13.11
C ILE A 188 -1.09 12.83 -13.63
N GLY A 189 -1.10 11.50 -13.69
CA GLY A 189 0.06 10.68 -14.00
C GLY A 189 1.06 10.58 -12.84
N ALA A 190 0.64 10.84 -11.60
CA ALA A 190 1.51 10.86 -10.42
C ALA A 190 1.29 9.65 -9.49
N ILE A 191 2.36 9.21 -8.84
CA ILE A 191 2.34 8.18 -7.80
C ILE A 191 2.42 8.83 -6.41
N TYR A 192 1.64 8.31 -5.47
CA TYR A 192 1.48 8.80 -4.10
C TYR A 192 1.86 7.67 -3.16
N LEU A 193 2.93 7.84 -2.38
CA LEU A 193 3.51 6.80 -1.56
C LEU A 193 3.22 7.03 -0.08
N ASP A 194 2.79 5.97 0.61
CA ASP A 194 2.70 5.95 2.07
C ASP A 194 4.12 5.89 2.68
N PRO A 195 4.52 6.88 3.49
CA PRO A 195 5.84 6.93 4.10
C PRO A 195 6.07 5.87 5.19
N GLU A 196 5.05 5.10 5.59
CA GLU A 196 5.22 3.91 6.43
C GLU A 196 6.23 2.94 5.80
N TYR A 197 6.31 2.91 4.47
CA TYR A 197 7.25 2.09 3.71
C TYR A 197 8.64 2.72 3.53
N LEU A 198 8.88 3.93 4.08
CA LEU A 198 10.12 4.70 3.85
C LEU A 198 10.88 5.13 5.10
N TRP A 199 10.27 5.21 6.28
CA TRP A 199 10.98 5.59 7.51
C TRP A 199 12.16 4.65 7.81
N LEU A 200 13.17 5.11 8.54
CA LEU A 200 14.30 4.29 9.01
C LEU A 200 14.52 4.50 10.52
N THR A 201 14.26 5.72 10.99
CA THR A 201 14.35 6.06 12.41
C THR A 201 12.97 6.21 13.04
N THR A 202 12.88 5.96 14.33
CA THR A 202 11.64 6.18 15.10
C THR A 202 11.16 7.63 15.03
N ALA A 203 12.08 8.60 14.97
CA ALA A 203 11.73 10.01 14.80
C ALA A 203 11.08 10.31 13.44
N GLN A 204 11.48 9.61 12.38
CA GLN A 204 10.81 9.70 11.07
C GLN A 204 9.42 9.06 11.12
N ARG A 205 9.29 7.89 11.76
CA ARG A 205 8.00 7.22 11.92
C ARG A 205 6.99 8.08 12.70
N ASP A 206 7.45 8.76 13.74
CA ASP A 206 6.59 9.64 14.57
C ASP A 206 5.99 10.82 13.80
N THR A 207 6.50 11.16 12.61
CA THR A 207 5.92 12.22 11.78
C THR A 207 4.81 11.73 10.86
N ILE A 208 4.52 10.43 10.81
CA ILE A 208 3.55 9.82 9.89
C ILE A 208 2.14 9.82 10.51
N ASN A 209 1.11 10.15 9.72
CA ASN A 209 -0.26 10.12 10.20
C ASN A 209 -0.69 8.69 10.54
N GLU A 210 -1.30 8.51 11.71
CA GLU A 210 -1.76 7.21 12.20
C GLU A 210 -3.28 7.01 12.13
N THR A 211 -4.02 7.86 11.41
CA THR A 211 -5.46 7.66 11.18
C THR A 211 -5.75 6.23 10.70
N PRO A 212 -6.69 5.50 11.34
CA PRO A 212 -7.12 4.18 10.90
C PRO A 212 -7.66 4.20 9.47
N ASP A 213 -7.45 3.11 8.74
CA ASP A 213 -8.06 2.94 7.43
C ASP A 213 -9.58 2.79 7.58
N TYR A 214 -10.35 3.64 6.89
CA TYR A 214 -11.82 3.62 6.95
C TYR A 214 -12.41 2.31 6.42
N ARG A 215 -11.64 1.54 5.65
CA ARG A 215 -12.02 0.26 5.05
C ARG A 215 -11.86 -0.91 6.01
N SER A 216 -11.30 -0.70 7.21
CA SER A 216 -11.00 -1.77 8.17
C SER A 216 -12.21 -2.64 8.55
N ASN A 217 -13.43 -2.14 8.37
CA ASN A 217 -14.67 -2.84 8.72
C ASN A 217 -15.40 -3.43 7.49
N PHE A 218 -14.79 -3.37 6.30
CA PHE A 218 -15.39 -3.95 5.10
C PHE A 218 -15.36 -5.47 5.17
N GLY A 219 -16.41 -6.13 4.70
CA GLY A 219 -16.50 -7.59 4.75
C GLY A 219 -16.71 -8.19 6.14
N GLU A 220 -16.89 -7.39 7.20
CA GLU A 220 -17.04 -7.89 8.57
C GLU A 220 -18.22 -8.87 8.75
N ASP A 221 -19.26 -8.70 7.96
CA ASP A 221 -20.45 -9.57 7.96
C ASP A 221 -20.27 -10.92 7.23
N LEU A 222 -19.11 -11.17 6.60
CA LEU A 222 -18.82 -12.42 5.88
C LEU A 222 -18.29 -13.49 6.85
N ASN A 223 -18.60 -14.78 6.58
CA ASN A 223 -18.22 -15.90 7.46
C ASN A 223 -16.85 -16.52 7.14
N TYR A 224 -15.98 -15.80 6.45
CA TYR A 224 -14.65 -16.26 6.07
C TYR A 224 -13.66 -15.10 6.11
N LEU A 225 -12.37 -15.41 6.12
CA LEU A 225 -11.30 -14.45 5.95
C LEU A 225 -10.43 -14.85 4.76
N SER A 226 -9.75 -13.87 4.16
CA SER A 226 -8.82 -14.07 3.05
C SER A 226 -7.44 -13.47 3.36
N PRO A 227 -6.69 -14.05 4.33
CA PRO A 227 -5.41 -13.51 4.72
C PRO A 227 -4.34 -13.74 3.66
N TYR A 228 -3.39 -12.82 3.59
CA TYR A 228 -2.16 -12.98 2.81
C TYR A 228 -0.92 -12.75 3.66
N ARG A 229 0.23 -13.21 3.18
CA ARG A 229 1.55 -12.75 3.64
C ARG A 229 2.60 -12.98 2.57
N TYR A 230 3.67 -12.20 2.61
CA TYR A 230 4.87 -12.52 1.84
C TYR A 230 5.86 -13.35 2.67
N VAL A 231 6.38 -14.40 2.05
CA VAL A 231 7.25 -15.40 2.68
C VAL A 231 8.56 -15.54 1.91
N LYS A 232 9.67 -15.61 2.65
CA LYS A 232 10.99 -15.96 2.16
C LYS A 232 11.57 -17.03 3.07
N ASN A 233 12.00 -18.16 2.49
CA ASN A 233 12.63 -19.25 3.25
C ASN A 233 11.80 -19.75 4.46
N ASN A 234 10.49 -19.92 4.29
CA ASN A 234 9.56 -20.33 5.37
C ASN A 234 9.48 -19.34 6.55
N ASP A 235 9.80 -18.07 6.33
CA ASP A 235 9.61 -16.98 7.29
C ASP A 235 9.00 -15.76 6.59
N TYR A 236 8.41 -14.83 7.35
CA TYR A 236 7.89 -13.59 6.77
C TYR A 236 9.00 -12.82 6.06
N ALA A 237 8.70 -12.31 4.86
CA ALA A 237 9.67 -11.61 4.03
C ALA A 237 10.20 -10.30 4.63
N GLY A 238 9.51 -9.74 5.63
CA GLY A 238 9.91 -8.52 6.32
C GLY A 238 9.53 -8.54 7.80
N PRO A 239 10.27 -7.77 8.63
CA PRO A 239 9.96 -7.65 10.05
C PRO A 239 8.65 -6.88 10.24
N TYR A 240 7.93 -7.24 11.30
CA TYR A 240 6.84 -6.43 11.83
C TYR A 240 7.34 -5.68 13.05
N ILE A 241 7.28 -4.35 13.02
CA ILE A 241 7.62 -3.50 14.15
C ILE A 241 6.30 -2.91 14.66
N GLU A 242 5.85 -3.40 15.81
CA GLU A 242 4.68 -2.84 16.48
C GLU A 242 4.87 -1.34 16.70
N LYS A 243 3.85 -0.54 16.41
CA LYS A 243 3.92 0.92 16.51
C LYS A 243 4.34 1.41 17.89
N GLY A 244 3.89 0.74 18.95
CA GLY A 244 4.30 1.03 20.33
C GLY A 244 5.79 0.83 20.56
N ASN A 245 6.42 -0.09 19.83
CA ASN A 245 7.85 -0.37 19.94
C ASN A 245 8.67 0.66 19.14
N ARG A 246 9.48 1.44 19.85
CA ARG A 246 10.37 2.44 19.26
C ARG A 246 11.70 1.82 18.84
N THR A 247 11.67 1.03 17.78
CA THR A 247 12.88 0.42 17.18
C THR A 247 13.15 1.00 15.79
N ASN A 248 14.40 1.39 15.52
CA ASN A 248 14.82 1.80 14.18
C ASN A 248 14.88 0.59 13.24
N ARG A 249 14.67 0.78 11.94
CA ARG A 249 14.81 -0.27 10.92
C ARG A 249 15.96 0.02 9.96
N THR A 250 16.49 -1.03 9.33
CA THR A 250 17.54 -0.90 8.32
C THR A 250 16.93 -0.68 6.93
N MET A 251 17.75 -0.21 5.99
CA MET A 251 17.36 -0.10 4.56
C MET A 251 16.96 -1.48 4.00
N GLU A 252 17.62 -2.56 4.43
CA GLU A 252 17.28 -3.93 4.04
C GLU A 252 15.87 -4.33 4.52
N ASN A 253 15.51 -4.00 5.77
CA ASN A 253 14.18 -4.28 6.30
C ASN A 253 13.08 -3.52 5.56
N MET A 254 13.36 -2.31 5.13
CA MET A 254 12.43 -1.46 4.37
C MET A 254 12.29 -1.94 2.92
N SER A 255 13.39 -2.38 2.30
CA SER A 255 13.51 -2.59 0.86
C SER A 255 12.44 -3.53 0.29
N SER A 256 12.22 -4.71 0.87
CA SER A 256 11.24 -5.67 0.34
C SER A 256 9.81 -5.15 0.37
N ASN A 257 9.43 -4.43 1.43
CA ASN A 257 8.06 -3.90 1.56
C ASN A 257 7.83 -2.71 0.63
N LEU A 258 8.83 -1.83 0.47
CA LEU A 258 8.76 -0.74 -0.50
C LEU A 258 8.78 -1.26 -1.94
N SER A 259 9.58 -2.29 -2.23
CA SER A 259 9.68 -2.89 -3.58
C SER A 259 8.34 -3.46 -4.02
N ARG A 260 7.67 -4.18 -3.13
CA ARG A 260 6.31 -4.69 -3.31
C ARG A 260 5.36 -3.56 -3.68
N LEU A 261 5.25 -2.55 -2.81
CA LEU A 261 4.40 -1.38 -3.04
C LEU A 261 4.68 -0.70 -4.38
N MET A 262 5.97 -0.51 -4.70
CA MET A 262 6.38 0.12 -5.95
C MET A 262 6.04 -0.71 -7.17
N TYR A 263 6.24 -2.04 -7.16
CA TYR A 263 5.84 -2.85 -8.31
C TYR A 263 4.33 -2.79 -8.54
N HIS A 264 3.52 -2.79 -7.48
CA HIS A 264 2.07 -2.65 -7.59
C HIS A 264 1.65 -1.30 -8.17
N GLU A 265 2.06 -0.20 -7.54
CA GLU A 265 1.63 1.13 -7.96
C GLU A 265 2.20 1.53 -9.33
N LEU A 266 3.39 1.06 -9.67
CA LEU A 266 3.96 1.31 -10.99
C LEU A 266 3.37 0.40 -12.07
N ALA A 267 2.78 -0.75 -11.72
CA ALA A 267 1.97 -1.50 -12.66
C ALA A 267 0.76 -0.68 -13.11
N HIS A 268 0.12 0.06 -12.19
CA HIS A 268 -0.94 1.01 -12.54
C HIS A 268 -0.41 2.10 -13.48
N ALA A 269 0.72 2.72 -13.15
CA ALA A 269 1.31 3.75 -14.02
C ALA A 269 1.56 3.25 -15.45
N ASN A 270 2.12 2.04 -15.60
CA ASN A 270 2.43 1.45 -16.90
C ASN A 270 1.20 0.82 -17.58
N ASP A 271 0.12 0.51 -16.85
CA ASP A 271 -1.19 0.18 -17.41
C ASP A 271 -1.83 1.41 -18.10
N TYR A 272 -1.80 2.55 -17.39
CA TYR A 272 -2.38 3.81 -17.84
C TYR A 272 -1.57 4.51 -18.93
N TYR A 273 -0.24 4.49 -18.87
CA TYR A 273 0.62 5.13 -19.86
C TYR A 273 1.89 4.31 -20.07
N PRO A 274 1.86 3.22 -20.86
CA PRO A 274 3.08 2.49 -21.17
C PRO A 274 4.02 3.37 -22.00
N GLN A 275 5.33 3.22 -21.80
CA GLN A 275 6.34 4.05 -22.49
C GLN A 275 6.19 4.10 -24.03
N SER A 276 5.68 3.02 -24.62
CA SER A 276 5.44 2.91 -26.07
C SER A 276 4.51 3.98 -26.64
N ILE A 277 3.69 4.65 -25.82
CA ILE A 277 2.76 5.68 -26.28
C ILE A 277 3.23 7.11 -26.00
N HIS A 278 4.26 7.32 -25.17
CA HIS A 278 4.61 8.65 -24.66
C HIS A 278 4.93 9.65 -25.78
N THR A 279 5.56 9.22 -26.87
CA THR A 279 5.87 10.10 -28.01
C THR A 279 4.62 10.58 -28.77
N ASN A 280 3.49 9.89 -28.60
CA ASN A 280 2.24 10.16 -29.30
C ASN A 280 1.26 10.98 -28.45
N ILE A 281 1.53 11.19 -27.16
CA ILE A 281 0.67 11.98 -26.28
C ILE A 281 0.78 13.46 -26.67
N GLN A 282 -0.33 14.03 -27.13
CA GLN A 282 -0.38 15.40 -27.68
C GLN A 282 -0.74 16.48 -26.64
N GLY A 283 -1.14 16.10 -25.42
CA GLY A 283 -1.61 17.05 -24.40
C GLY A 283 -2.93 17.75 -24.77
N PRO A 284 -3.27 18.89 -24.13
CA PRO A 284 -2.46 19.59 -23.13
C PRO A 284 -2.47 18.89 -21.77
N THR A 285 -3.46 18.06 -21.45
CA THR A 285 -3.56 17.36 -20.15
C THR A 285 -3.65 15.85 -20.34
N LEU A 286 -3.47 15.09 -19.26
CA LEU A 286 -3.65 13.64 -19.30
C LEU A 286 -5.11 13.19 -19.29
N LYS A 287 -6.06 14.05 -18.90
CA LYS A 287 -7.50 13.71 -18.91
C LYS A 287 -8.00 13.25 -20.27
N ASP A 288 -7.61 13.92 -21.33
CA ASP A 288 -8.08 13.58 -22.68
C ASP A 288 -7.52 12.23 -23.13
N GLU A 289 -6.24 11.97 -22.85
CA GLU A 289 -5.61 10.68 -23.16
C GLU A 289 -6.18 9.55 -22.30
N PHE A 290 -6.38 9.79 -20.99
CA PHE A 290 -7.05 8.86 -20.08
C PHE A 290 -8.43 8.45 -20.62
N ASN A 291 -9.28 9.43 -20.94
CA ASN A 291 -10.63 9.19 -21.44
C ASN A 291 -10.59 8.42 -22.76
N ARG A 292 -9.73 8.84 -23.70
CA ARG A 292 -9.56 8.17 -25.00
C ARG A 292 -9.18 6.70 -24.82
N ARG A 293 -8.22 6.39 -23.94
CA ARG A 293 -7.78 5.01 -23.70
C ARG A 293 -8.84 4.20 -22.97
N PHE A 294 -9.54 4.80 -22.01
CA PHE A 294 -10.62 4.16 -21.28
C PHE A 294 -11.78 3.79 -22.21
N GLU A 295 -12.24 4.72 -23.05
CA GLU A 295 -13.34 4.51 -24.01
C GLU A 295 -12.99 3.49 -25.11
N SER A 296 -11.71 3.39 -25.47
CA SER A 296 -11.23 2.44 -26.50
C SER A 296 -10.72 1.12 -25.92
N GLU A 297 -10.91 0.88 -24.62
CA GLU A 297 -10.43 -0.33 -23.93
C GLU A 297 -8.93 -0.61 -24.19
N ALA A 298 -8.13 0.44 -24.28
CA ALA A 298 -6.75 0.36 -24.74
C ALA A 298 -5.74 0.05 -23.64
N MET A 299 -6.15 0.01 -22.36
CA MET A 299 -5.28 -0.29 -21.21
C MET A 299 -4.88 -1.77 -21.19
N THR A 300 -3.71 -2.07 -20.62
CA THR A 300 -3.25 -3.46 -20.43
C THR A 300 -4.28 -4.25 -19.62
N SER A 301 -4.91 -3.63 -18.62
CA SER A 301 -5.99 -4.22 -17.82
C SER A 301 -7.23 -4.57 -18.63
N ASN A 302 -7.63 -3.71 -19.56
CA ASN A 302 -8.73 -4.02 -20.46
C ASN A 302 -8.36 -5.20 -21.37
N GLN A 303 -7.17 -5.16 -21.95
CA GLN A 303 -6.70 -6.18 -22.88
C GLN A 303 -6.45 -7.53 -22.18
N LEU A 304 -5.99 -7.54 -20.93
CA LEU A 304 -5.89 -8.74 -20.10
C LEU A 304 -7.28 -9.34 -19.92
N ASN A 305 -8.25 -8.54 -19.47
CA ASN A 305 -9.62 -9.00 -19.23
C ASN A 305 -10.31 -9.52 -20.50
N ILE A 306 -10.02 -8.95 -21.67
CA ILE A 306 -10.54 -9.43 -22.95
C ILE A 306 -9.94 -10.79 -23.34
N ARG A 307 -8.61 -10.96 -23.17
CA ARG A 307 -7.89 -12.16 -23.62
C ARG A 307 -8.04 -13.32 -22.65
N TYR A 308 -7.99 -13.00 -21.37
CA TYR A 308 -7.99 -13.92 -20.25
C TYR A 308 -8.90 -13.31 -19.17
N PRO A 309 -10.23 -13.45 -19.27
CA PRO A 309 -11.13 -12.91 -18.24
C PRO A 309 -11.03 -13.72 -16.95
N LEU A 310 -11.25 -13.06 -15.82
CA LEU A 310 -11.72 -13.73 -14.61
C LEU A 310 -13.23 -13.95 -14.76
N THR A 311 -13.74 -15.06 -14.26
CA THR A 311 -15.10 -15.54 -14.58
C THR A 311 -16.00 -15.75 -13.36
N SER A 312 -15.44 -15.76 -12.15
CA SER A 312 -16.20 -15.97 -10.93
C SER A 312 -17.03 -14.73 -10.57
N THR A 313 -18.33 -14.80 -10.85
CA THR A 313 -19.28 -13.76 -10.47
C THR A 313 -19.39 -13.59 -8.95
N GLU A 314 -19.21 -14.67 -8.21
CA GLU A 314 -19.26 -14.72 -6.76
C GLU A 314 -18.06 -13.98 -6.17
N MET A 315 -16.85 -14.18 -6.70
CA MET A 315 -15.66 -13.45 -6.24
C MET A 315 -15.76 -11.95 -6.54
N TYR A 316 -16.28 -11.55 -7.71
CA TYR A 316 -16.57 -10.14 -7.99
C TYR A 316 -17.58 -9.53 -7.00
N ALA A 317 -18.64 -10.26 -6.69
CA ALA A 317 -19.64 -9.79 -5.73
C ALA A 317 -19.08 -9.69 -4.30
N LEU A 318 -18.21 -10.61 -3.89
CA LEU A 318 -17.53 -10.58 -2.60
C LEU A 318 -16.50 -9.45 -2.52
N ALA A 319 -15.75 -9.20 -3.60
CA ALA A 319 -14.81 -8.09 -3.70
C ALA A 319 -15.50 -6.72 -3.55
N ASN A 320 -16.73 -6.56 -4.03
CA ASN A 320 -17.49 -5.33 -3.78
C ASN A 320 -17.79 -5.10 -2.30
N VAL A 321 -18.03 -6.16 -1.54
CA VAL A 321 -18.22 -6.08 -0.08
C VAL A 321 -16.89 -5.79 0.62
N GLN A 322 -15.83 -6.50 0.24
CA GLN A 322 -14.52 -6.42 0.91
C GLN A 322 -13.74 -5.15 0.59
N TYR A 323 -13.90 -4.58 -0.62
CA TYR A 323 -13.04 -3.49 -1.10
C TYR A 323 -13.79 -2.23 -1.53
N SER A 324 -15.09 -2.34 -1.83
CA SER A 324 -15.92 -1.19 -2.25
C SER A 324 -16.88 -0.69 -1.16
N GLY A 325 -16.97 -1.38 -0.02
CA GLY A 325 -17.84 -1.01 1.09
C GLY A 325 -19.33 -1.30 0.87
N GLU A 326 -19.66 -2.18 -0.07
CA GLU A 326 -21.04 -2.65 -0.23
C GLU A 326 -21.45 -3.52 0.97
N ASN A 327 -22.72 -3.44 1.38
CA ASN A 327 -23.24 -4.31 2.42
C ASN A 327 -23.42 -5.75 1.89
N ALA A 328 -22.93 -6.75 2.64
CA ALA A 328 -23.15 -8.15 2.30
C ALA A 328 -24.66 -8.48 2.31
N ASN A 329 -25.15 -9.16 1.27
CA ASN A 329 -26.52 -9.66 1.21
C ASN A 329 -26.67 -11.03 1.91
N SER A 330 -27.91 -11.52 2.07
CA SER A 330 -28.18 -12.79 2.78
C SER A 330 -27.48 -14.01 2.17
N THR A 331 -27.27 -14.03 0.86
CA THR A 331 -26.56 -15.12 0.16
C THR A 331 -25.06 -15.06 0.46
N GLN A 332 -24.45 -13.88 0.34
CA GLN A 332 -23.03 -13.68 0.65
C GLN A 332 -22.71 -13.99 2.12
N LYS A 333 -23.60 -13.58 3.04
CA LYS A 333 -23.52 -13.93 4.48
C LYS A 333 -23.75 -15.42 4.76
N ALA A 334 -24.23 -16.20 3.80
CA ALA A 334 -24.46 -17.63 3.97
C ALA A 334 -23.33 -18.48 3.36
N TYR A 335 -22.44 -17.90 2.55
CA TYR A 335 -21.30 -18.63 2.01
C TYR A 335 -20.39 -19.12 3.13
N THR A 336 -19.98 -20.37 2.99
CA THR A 336 -18.97 -21.00 3.85
C THR A 336 -17.57 -20.75 3.29
N PRO A 337 -16.51 -20.90 4.11
CA PRO A 337 -15.13 -20.87 3.60
C PRO A 337 -14.92 -21.85 2.43
N SER A 338 -15.56 -23.02 2.44
CA SER A 338 -15.45 -24.01 1.34
C SER A 338 -16.09 -23.52 0.04
N ASP A 339 -17.22 -22.80 0.11
CA ASP A 339 -17.85 -22.21 -1.08
C ASP A 339 -16.91 -21.17 -1.71
N VAL A 340 -16.37 -20.27 -0.89
CA VAL A 340 -15.46 -19.22 -1.37
C VAL A 340 -14.15 -19.80 -1.90
N ALA A 341 -13.60 -20.81 -1.23
CA ALA A 341 -12.44 -21.54 -1.73
C ALA A 341 -12.70 -22.14 -3.12
N LEU A 342 -13.89 -22.68 -3.37
CA LEU A 342 -14.27 -23.20 -4.69
C LEU A 342 -14.36 -22.09 -5.73
N PHE A 343 -15.01 -20.96 -5.40
CA PHE A 343 -15.12 -19.81 -6.30
C PHE A 343 -13.75 -19.27 -6.70
N PHE A 344 -12.84 -19.11 -5.74
CA PHE A 344 -11.51 -18.55 -5.98
C PHE A 344 -10.56 -19.53 -6.67
N SER A 345 -10.45 -20.76 -6.16
CA SER A 345 -9.43 -21.71 -6.61
C SER A 345 -9.63 -22.22 -8.04
N THR A 346 -10.85 -22.15 -8.57
CA THR A 346 -11.21 -22.61 -9.91
C THR A 346 -11.06 -21.54 -10.99
N ASP A 347 -10.77 -20.29 -10.61
CA ASP A 347 -10.60 -19.17 -11.51
C ASP A 347 -9.12 -18.72 -11.58
N LEU A 348 -8.80 -17.75 -12.43
CA LEU A 348 -7.42 -17.44 -12.85
C LEU A 348 -6.76 -16.25 -12.14
N ALA A 349 -7.31 -15.81 -11.03
CA ALA A 349 -6.72 -14.75 -10.20
C ALA A 349 -5.59 -15.33 -9.33
N ASN A 350 -4.48 -14.61 -9.19
CA ASN A 350 -3.41 -14.95 -8.23
C ASN A 350 -3.72 -14.51 -6.80
N ASP A 351 -4.56 -13.50 -6.63
CA ASP A 351 -4.98 -12.94 -5.34
C ASP A 351 -6.46 -12.50 -5.44
N ASP A 352 -7.20 -12.52 -4.34
CA ASP A 352 -8.62 -12.13 -4.32
C ASP A 352 -8.84 -10.63 -4.55
N TYR A 353 -7.84 -9.79 -4.28
CA TYR A 353 -7.91 -8.37 -4.59
C TYR A 353 -7.98 -8.08 -6.09
N ALA A 354 -7.56 -9.02 -6.95
CA ALA A 354 -7.71 -8.92 -8.39
C ALA A 354 -9.17 -8.74 -8.85
N TYR A 355 -10.15 -9.20 -8.05
CA TYR A 355 -11.57 -9.02 -8.37
C TYR A 355 -12.10 -7.62 -8.04
N SER A 356 -11.32 -6.77 -7.35
CA SER A 356 -11.78 -5.43 -6.97
C SER A 356 -11.83 -4.46 -8.16
N SER A 357 -10.91 -4.60 -9.13
CA SER A 357 -10.96 -3.96 -10.44
C SER A 357 -10.02 -4.67 -11.42
N THR A 358 -10.25 -4.50 -12.73
CA THR A 358 -9.33 -5.04 -13.76
C THR A 358 -7.92 -4.47 -13.65
N ARG A 359 -7.75 -3.30 -13.03
CA ARG A 359 -6.44 -2.67 -12.81
C ARG A 359 -5.70 -3.39 -11.69
N GLU A 360 -6.39 -3.72 -10.60
CA GLU A 360 -5.78 -4.50 -9.51
C GLU A 360 -5.39 -5.92 -9.94
N ASP A 361 -6.12 -6.56 -10.86
CA ASP A 361 -5.74 -7.85 -11.45
C ASP A 361 -4.36 -7.78 -12.14
N VAL A 362 -4.13 -6.75 -12.97
CA VAL A 362 -2.83 -6.52 -13.61
C VAL A 362 -1.75 -6.22 -12.58
N ALA A 363 -2.03 -5.37 -11.60
CA ALA A 363 -1.05 -4.96 -10.60
C ALA A 363 -0.62 -6.12 -9.71
N MET A 364 -1.57 -6.95 -9.26
CA MET A 364 -1.27 -8.14 -8.46
C MET A 364 -0.44 -9.17 -9.24
N LEU A 365 -0.75 -9.41 -10.52
CA LEU A 365 0.05 -10.30 -11.37
C LEU A 365 1.49 -9.79 -11.49
N PHE A 366 1.67 -8.49 -11.75
CA PHE A 366 2.99 -7.89 -11.92
C PHE A 366 3.78 -7.88 -10.61
N GLU A 367 3.17 -7.45 -9.50
CA GLU A 367 3.76 -7.42 -8.17
C GLU A 367 4.34 -8.80 -7.80
N GLU A 368 3.50 -9.84 -7.84
CA GLU A 368 3.93 -11.16 -7.39
C GLU A 368 5.04 -11.77 -8.27
N VAL A 369 4.97 -11.57 -9.59
CA VAL A 369 6.03 -12.01 -10.52
C VAL A 369 7.35 -11.33 -10.16
N MET A 370 7.34 -10.01 -9.97
CA MET A 370 8.56 -9.25 -9.72
C MET A 370 9.13 -9.50 -8.32
N MET A 371 8.28 -9.66 -7.30
CA MET A 371 8.69 -10.06 -5.96
C MET A 371 9.33 -11.45 -5.93
N SER A 372 8.77 -12.42 -6.66
CA SER A 372 9.36 -13.75 -6.82
C SER A 372 10.71 -13.66 -7.55
N HIS A 373 10.75 -12.99 -8.70
CA HIS A 373 11.92 -12.95 -9.57
C HIS A 373 13.12 -12.21 -8.95
N ARG A 374 12.91 -11.02 -8.36
CA ARG A 374 13.99 -10.17 -7.87
C ARG A 374 14.36 -10.44 -6.42
N TYR A 375 13.39 -10.84 -5.59
CA TYR A 375 13.60 -10.95 -4.14
C TYR A 375 13.56 -12.40 -3.63
N GLY A 376 13.12 -13.36 -4.46
CA GLY A 376 12.88 -14.74 -4.03
C GLY A 376 11.78 -14.83 -2.98
N VAL A 377 10.84 -13.88 -3.02
CA VAL A 377 9.76 -13.69 -2.05
C VAL A 377 8.46 -14.16 -2.69
N LEU A 378 7.75 -15.08 -2.04
CA LEU A 378 6.51 -15.68 -2.54
C LEU A 378 5.33 -15.23 -1.68
N ARG A 379 4.18 -15.02 -2.31
CA ARG A 379 2.93 -14.70 -1.60
C ARG A 379 2.22 -15.97 -1.15
N ASP A 380 1.86 -16.04 0.11
CA ASP A 380 0.80 -16.94 0.59
C ASP A 380 -0.54 -16.20 0.47
N THR A 381 -1.53 -16.86 -0.11
CA THR A 381 -2.94 -16.45 -0.08
C THR A 381 -3.78 -17.63 0.41
N ALA A 382 -4.83 -17.37 1.18
CA ALA A 382 -5.69 -18.41 1.73
C ALA A 382 -7.13 -17.94 1.92
N ILE A 383 -8.05 -18.91 1.92
CA ILE A 383 -9.40 -18.77 2.45
C ILE A 383 -9.44 -19.52 3.79
N THR A 384 -9.90 -18.87 4.85
CA THR A 384 -9.98 -19.44 6.20
C THR A 384 -11.38 -19.33 6.78
N ASP A 385 -11.62 -20.01 7.89
CA ASP A 385 -12.74 -19.68 8.77
C ASP A 385 -12.60 -18.27 9.39
N LYS A 386 -13.68 -17.81 10.03
CA LYS A 386 -13.74 -16.55 10.78
C LYS A 386 -14.18 -16.82 12.24
N PRO A 387 -13.25 -17.18 13.14
CA PRO A 387 -13.54 -17.34 14.57
C PRO A 387 -13.74 -16.00 15.28
N GLU A 388 -14.31 -16.01 16.49
CA GLU A 388 -14.51 -14.78 17.31
C GLU A 388 -13.20 -14.05 17.64
N VAL A 389 -12.10 -14.81 17.83
CA VAL A 389 -10.77 -14.26 18.04
C VAL A 389 -9.95 -14.50 16.79
N GLU A 390 -9.66 -13.45 16.03
CA GLU A 390 -8.93 -13.52 14.77
C GLU A 390 -7.44 -13.30 14.99
N SER A 391 -6.64 -14.33 14.74
CA SER A 391 -5.18 -14.30 14.84
C SER A 391 -4.56 -15.39 13.97
N SER A 392 -3.25 -15.28 13.72
CA SER A 392 -2.50 -16.32 13.00
C SER A 392 -2.61 -17.71 13.63
N SER A 393 -2.86 -17.79 14.94
CA SER A 393 -2.95 -19.05 15.69
C SER A 393 -4.38 -19.58 15.85
N THR A 394 -5.39 -18.80 15.50
CA THR A 394 -6.81 -19.17 15.70
C THR A 394 -7.54 -19.42 14.39
N ILE A 395 -7.19 -18.72 13.31
CA ILE A 395 -7.80 -18.96 12.00
C ILE A 395 -7.22 -20.25 11.38
N VAL A 396 -8.08 -21.03 10.75
CA VAL A 396 -7.79 -22.34 10.16
C VAL A 396 -7.96 -22.28 8.64
N VAL A 397 -6.92 -22.72 7.93
CA VAL A 397 -6.91 -22.72 6.47
C VAL A 397 -7.91 -23.75 5.93
N GLU A 398 -8.87 -23.29 5.12
CA GLU A 398 -9.75 -24.15 4.33
C GLU A 398 -9.13 -24.46 2.97
N TRP A 399 -8.49 -23.46 2.37
CA TRP A 399 -7.71 -23.58 1.13
C TRP A 399 -6.64 -22.50 1.12
N GLY A 400 -5.48 -22.75 0.52
CA GLY A 400 -4.48 -21.71 0.30
C GLY A 400 -3.28 -22.20 -0.48
N GLN A 401 -2.50 -21.26 -1.02
CA GLN A 401 -1.31 -21.54 -1.82
C GLN A 401 -0.22 -20.50 -1.58
N ARG A 402 1.03 -20.98 -1.57
CA ARG A 402 2.24 -20.18 -1.69
C ARG A 402 2.66 -20.08 -3.15
N GLY A 403 2.91 -18.87 -3.64
CA GLY A 403 3.44 -18.61 -4.98
C GLY A 403 2.44 -18.96 -6.08
N ARG A 404 1.16 -18.61 -5.89
CA ARG A 404 0.07 -18.95 -6.84
C ARG A 404 0.34 -18.45 -8.25
N VAL A 405 1.00 -17.31 -8.43
CA VAL A 405 1.38 -16.76 -9.74
C VAL A 405 2.25 -17.70 -10.60
N GLY A 406 2.93 -18.68 -9.98
CA GLY A 406 3.70 -19.72 -10.69
C GLY A 406 2.86 -20.87 -11.26
N GLN A 407 1.52 -20.82 -11.15
CA GLN A 407 0.64 -21.85 -11.73
C GLN A 407 0.73 -21.89 -13.26
N PRO A 408 0.75 -23.08 -13.88
CA PRO A 408 0.70 -23.21 -15.33
C PRO A 408 -0.48 -22.47 -15.98
N GLU A 409 -1.64 -22.48 -15.33
CA GLU A 409 -2.87 -21.84 -15.81
C GLU A 409 -2.78 -20.31 -15.81
N LEU A 410 -1.89 -19.72 -15.00
CA LEU A 410 -1.64 -18.29 -14.93
C LEU A 410 -0.49 -17.83 -15.83
N TYR A 411 0.25 -18.75 -16.45
CA TYR A 411 1.47 -18.45 -17.22
C TYR A 411 1.22 -17.42 -18.32
N ASP A 412 0.17 -17.59 -19.13
CA ASP A 412 -0.11 -16.70 -20.26
C ASP A 412 -0.59 -15.31 -19.79
N ARG A 413 -1.34 -15.26 -18.68
CA ARG A 413 -1.80 -14.01 -18.06
C ARG A 413 -0.64 -13.17 -17.55
N ALA A 414 0.19 -13.78 -16.69
CA ALA A 414 1.35 -13.15 -16.09
C ALA A 414 2.40 -12.78 -17.15
N SER A 415 2.63 -13.64 -18.15
CA SER A 415 3.52 -13.34 -19.28
C SER A 415 3.05 -12.12 -20.07
N TYR A 416 1.74 -12.03 -20.33
CA TYR A 416 1.17 -10.88 -21.02
C TYR A 416 1.42 -9.60 -20.22
N VAL A 417 1.04 -9.57 -18.94
CA VAL A 417 1.25 -8.40 -18.07
C VAL A 417 2.72 -7.98 -18.03
N LEU A 418 3.62 -8.93 -17.74
CA LEU A 418 5.06 -8.65 -17.68
C LEU A 418 5.59 -8.07 -19.00
N SER A 419 5.13 -8.59 -20.14
CA SER A 419 5.53 -8.10 -21.47
C SER A 419 5.07 -6.68 -21.77
N GLN A 420 3.98 -6.21 -21.16
CA GLN A 420 3.49 -4.86 -21.36
C GLN A 420 4.22 -3.85 -20.46
N MET A 421 4.58 -4.25 -19.23
CA MET A 421 5.17 -3.35 -18.24
C MET A 421 6.70 -3.26 -18.34
N LEU A 422 7.37 -4.40 -18.57
CA LEU A 422 8.84 -4.49 -18.67
C LEU A 422 9.24 -5.40 -19.85
N PRO A 423 9.07 -4.95 -21.10
CA PRO A 423 9.30 -5.79 -22.28
C PRO A 423 10.74 -6.33 -22.40
N GLU A 424 11.73 -5.60 -21.88
CA GLU A 424 13.16 -5.94 -21.99
C GLU A 424 13.65 -6.92 -20.92
N ILE A 425 12.82 -7.31 -19.95
CA ILE A 425 13.24 -8.17 -18.81
C ILE A 425 13.52 -9.63 -19.20
N GLY A 426 13.19 -10.03 -20.43
CA GLY A 426 13.26 -11.43 -20.85
C GLY A 426 12.12 -12.27 -20.29
N VAL A 427 10.88 -11.89 -20.60
CA VAL A 427 9.62 -12.46 -20.09
C VAL A 427 9.65 -13.99 -19.93
N LYS A 428 10.01 -14.73 -20.99
CA LYS A 428 10.04 -16.19 -20.96
C LYS A 428 11.00 -16.74 -19.89
N GLN A 429 12.19 -16.15 -19.76
CA GLN A 429 13.16 -16.59 -18.76
C GLN A 429 12.66 -16.32 -17.35
N VAL A 430 12.04 -15.16 -17.12
CA VAL A 430 11.44 -14.82 -15.83
C VAL A 430 10.34 -15.83 -15.48
N MET A 431 9.38 -16.03 -16.38
CA MET A 431 8.23 -16.89 -16.15
C MET A 431 8.62 -18.36 -15.97
N ASP A 432 9.57 -18.88 -16.76
CA ASP A 432 10.08 -20.25 -16.62
C ASP A 432 10.87 -20.47 -15.32
N SER A 433 11.33 -19.39 -14.67
CA SER A 433 12.08 -19.45 -13.41
C SER A 433 11.20 -19.36 -12.16
N LEU A 434 9.89 -19.06 -12.31
CA LEU A 434 8.99 -18.97 -11.17
C LEU A 434 8.85 -20.34 -10.48
N PRO A 435 8.94 -20.40 -9.14
CA PRO A 435 8.71 -21.64 -8.41
C PRO A 435 7.31 -22.17 -8.62
N ALA A 436 7.18 -23.50 -8.67
CA ALA A 436 5.86 -24.14 -8.65
C ALA A 436 5.12 -23.80 -7.34
N PRO A 437 3.80 -23.55 -7.40
CA PRO A 437 3.02 -23.25 -6.21
C PRO A 437 3.03 -24.40 -5.21
N VAL A 438 3.01 -24.07 -3.92
CA VAL A 438 2.92 -25.04 -2.83
C VAL A 438 1.58 -24.86 -2.13
N ALA A 439 0.79 -25.95 -2.03
CA ALA A 439 -0.47 -25.90 -1.30
C ALA A 439 -0.21 -25.69 0.20
N LEU A 440 -1.00 -24.82 0.82
CA LEU A 440 -1.11 -24.76 2.27
C LEU A 440 -1.89 -25.98 2.76
N VAL A 441 -1.60 -26.41 3.99
CA VAL A 441 -2.22 -27.57 4.63
C VAL A 441 -3.57 -27.16 5.21
N LYS A 442 -4.64 -27.63 4.58
CA LYS A 442 -6.01 -27.50 5.08
C LYS A 442 -6.14 -28.07 6.50
N GLY A 443 -6.89 -27.38 7.36
CA GLY A 443 -7.11 -27.76 8.75
C GLY A 443 -5.99 -27.38 9.71
N GLN A 444 -4.87 -26.86 9.21
CA GLN A 444 -3.85 -26.22 10.03
C GLN A 444 -4.11 -24.72 10.15
N THR A 445 -3.60 -24.13 11.23
CA THR A 445 -3.72 -22.69 11.43
C THR A 445 -2.84 -21.90 10.45
N TRP A 446 -3.11 -20.62 10.28
CA TRP A 446 -2.29 -19.74 9.44
C TRP A 446 -0.81 -19.71 9.87
N ALA A 447 -0.55 -19.72 11.19
CA ALA A 447 0.79 -19.78 11.78
C ALA A 447 1.49 -21.11 11.47
N GLN A 448 0.78 -22.24 11.59
CA GLN A 448 1.34 -23.57 11.28
C GLN A 448 1.73 -23.69 9.80
N ASN A 449 0.99 -23.01 8.91
CA ASN A 449 1.27 -22.96 7.48
C ASN A 449 2.46 -22.08 7.08
N LEU A 450 3.13 -21.37 8.02
CA LEU A 450 4.32 -20.56 7.69
C LEU A 450 5.47 -21.43 7.18
N VAL A 451 5.69 -22.55 7.88
CA VAL A 451 6.75 -23.50 7.55
C VAL A 451 6.16 -24.68 6.78
N LEU A 452 6.32 -24.65 5.46
CA LEU A 452 5.88 -25.74 4.58
C LEU A 452 7.05 -26.72 4.34
N THR A 453 6.80 -28.01 4.52
CA THR A 453 7.77 -29.05 4.13
C THR A 453 7.60 -29.36 2.64
N THR A 454 8.60 -29.01 1.84
CA THR A 454 8.58 -29.17 0.37
C THR A 454 8.82 -30.62 -0.11
N ASP A 455 8.77 -31.63 0.77
CA ASP A 455 9.10 -33.02 0.45
C ASP A 455 7.99 -34.01 0.85
N PRO A 456 7.17 -34.50 -0.09
CA PRO A 456 6.12 -35.50 0.16
C PRO A 456 6.64 -36.86 0.66
N SER A 457 7.94 -37.14 0.49
CA SER A 457 8.56 -38.41 0.92
C SER A 457 8.90 -38.45 2.42
N LYS A 458 8.82 -37.29 3.08
CA LYS A 458 8.86 -37.19 4.54
C LYS A 458 7.43 -37.11 5.01
N SER A 459 6.88 -38.25 5.46
CA SER A 459 5.64 -38.24 6.24
C SER A 459 5.73 -37.15 7.30
N PRO A 460 4.63 -36.45 7.64
CA PRO A 460 4.64 -35.55 8.79
C PRO A 460 4.99 -36.41 10.00
N GLN A 461 6.28 -36.43 10.36
CA GLN A 461 6.67 -36.90 11.66
C GLN A 461 5.85 -36.03 12.60
N LYS A 462 5.08 -36.68 13.49
CA LYS A 462 4.60 -36.05 14.70
C LYS A 462 5.75 -35.15 15.17
N VAL A 463 5.56 -33.83 15.03
CA VAL A 463 6.47 -32.84 15.58
C VAL A 463 6.42 -33.13 17.05
N THR A 464 7.40 -33.92 17.48
CA THR A 464 7.57 -34.28 18.87
C THR A 464 7.98 -32.97 19.51
N SER A 465 7.30 -32.65 20.58
CA SER A 465 7.38 -31.46 21.41
C SER A 465 8.82 -31.20 21.89
N GLN A 466 9.65 -30.69 20.98
CA GLN A 466 11.02 -30.23 21.21
C GLN A 466 11.33 -29.03 20.30
N THR A 467 10.46 -28.03 20.40
CA THR A 467 10.77 -26.65 20.80
C THR A 467 9.46 -25.89 20.64
N GLU A 468 8.61 -25.96 21.66
CA GLU A 468 7.54 -25.00 21.89
C GLU A 468 8.15 -23.63 22.25
N GLN A 469 8.88 -23.07 21.30
CA GLN A 469 9.24 -21.66 21.21
C GLN A 469 8.88 -21.18 19.81
N ASN A 470 7.69 -21.57 19.32
CA ASN A 470 6.97 -20.66 18.45
C ASN A 470 6.54 -19.53 19.37
N ALA A 471 7.35 -18.47 19.45
CA ALA A 471 6.85 -17.19 19.92
C ALA A 471 5.54 -16.96 19.15
N VAL A 472 4.44 -16.76 19.87
CA VAL A 472 3.17 -16.39 19.24
C VAL A 472 3.48 -15.16 18.39
N ASP A 473 3.44 -15.30 17.07
CA ASP A 473 3.62 -14.17 16.17
C ASP A 473 2.40 -13.26 16.36
N THR A 474 2.62 -12.14 17.04
CA THR A 474 1.60 -11.15 17.38
C THR A 474 1.30 -10.19 16.23
N ARG A 475 1.89 -10.43 15.05
CA ARG A 475 1.59 -9.66 13.84
C ARG A 475 0.08 -9.75 13.54
N PRO A 476 -0.58 -8.61 13.30
CA PRO A 476 -1.95 -8.58 12.80
C PRO A 476 -2.08 -9.37 11.50
N LEU A 477 -3.25 -9.98 11.28
CA LEU A 477 -3.58 -10.54 9.97
C LEU A 477 -3.54 -9.44 8.92
N GLN A 478 -3.05 -9.78 7.72
CA GLN A 478 -3.01 -8.86 6.59
C GLN A 478 -4.02 -9.31 5.55
N PHE A 479 -4.73 -8.34 4.97
CA PHE A 479 -5.75 -8.55 3.94
C PHE A 479 -5.39 -7.71 2.72
N SER A 480 -5.51 -8.30 1.54
CA SER A 480 -5.10 -7.66 0.28
C SER A 480 -5.84 -6.33 0.08
N GLY A 481 -5.19 -5.36 -0.57
CA GLY A 481 -5.77 -4.03 -0.81
C GLY A 481 -5.71 -3.04 0.37
N SER A 482 -5.27 -3.45 1.58
CA SER A 482 -5.10 -2.53 2.71
C SER A 482 -4.07 -1.43 2.45
N ASP A 483 -3.09 -1.72 1.60
CA ASP A 483 -1.94 -0.84 1.35
C ASP A 483 -2.10 0.04 0.10
N HIS A 484 -3.19 -0.18 -0.65
CA HIS A 484 -3.46 0.44 -1.96
C HIS A 484 -4.82 1.13 -1.95
N LEU A 485 -4.92 2.38 -2.44
CA LEU A 485 -6.23 2.95 -2.74
C LEU A 485 -6.74 2.25 -4.00
N LYS A 486 -8.01 1.82 -3.98
CA LYS A 486 -8.62 1.16 -5.13
C LYS A 486 -8.51 2.02 -6.40
N GLN A 487 -8.07 1.39 -7.50
CA GLN A 487 -7.84 2.01 -8.81
C GLN A 487 -8.97 1.85 -9.82
#